data_AF-A0A8T5EI10-F1
#
_entry.id   AF-A0A8T5EI10-F1
#
_cell.length_a   1.000
_cell.length_b   1.000
_cell.length_c   1.000
_cell.angle_alpha   90.00
_cell.angle_beta   90.00
_cell.angle_gamma   90.00
#
_symmetry.space_group_name_H-M   'P 1'
#
loop_
_entity.id
_entity.type
_entity.pdbx_description
1 polymer ?
#
loop_
_entity_poly.entity_id
_entity_poly.type
_entity_poly.pdbx_seq_one_letter_code
_entity_poly.pdbx_strand_id
1 'polypeptide(L)'
;MSPRKPLLIGEGDTERGKSISEKRWTIMAALLGTNMAYLLFEGIAQESNFHNWRQIGLLILVAAIPFQGIYFLIEAYVYEYSQRLEVHALVILKRLSIFCQIISYVSMIGIGVIFYSYHWIIGATFLLSGLIAVVMVRLAMSQVSECIQQERIEPPL
;
A
#
# COMPACT_ATOMS: atom_id res chain seq x y z
N MET A 1 -5.25 -4.75 -48.13
CA MET A 1 -5.80 -5.87 -47.34
C MET A 1 -4.83 -6.14 -46.20
N SER A 2 -5.02 -5.44 -45.07
CA SER A 2 -4.16 -5.56 -43.90
C SER A 2 -4.69 -6.70 -43.03
N PRO A 3 -3.88 -7.69 -42.64
CA PRO A 3 -4.36 -8.78 -41.80
C PRO A 3 -4.69 -8.20 -40.42
N ARG A 4 -5.98 -8.23 -40.04
CA ARG A 4 -6.40 -7.97 -38.66
C ARG A 4 -5.75 -9.01 -37.76
N LYS A 5 -4.74 -8.59 -36.99
CA LYS A 5 -4.23 -9.36 -35.86
C LYS A 5 -5.42 -9.65 -34.93
N PRO A 6 -5.71 -10.91 -34.59
CA PRO A 6 -6.74 -11.22 -33.62
C PRO A 6 -6.34 -10.60 -32.28
N LEU A 7 -7.28 -9.84 -31.73
CA LEU A 7 -7.18 -9.15 -30.45
C LEU A 7 -6.91 -10.19 -29.35
N LEU A 8 -5.71 -10.19 -28.77
CA LEU A 8 -5.35 -11.00 -27.61
C LEU A 8 -6.00 -10.41 -26.35
N ILE A 9 -7.30 -10.65 -26.19
CA ILE A 9 -8.09 -10.16 -25.06
C ILE A 9 -7.65 -10.80 -23.72
N GLY A 10 -6.88 -11.90 -23.71
CA GLY A 10 -6.42 -12.58 -22.48
C GLY A 10 -5.03 -12.19 -21.94
N GLU A 11 -4.13 -11.71 -22.81
CA GLU A 11 -2.73 -11.44 -22.43
C GLU A 11 -2.58 -10.07 -21.76
N GLY A 12 -3.31 -9.06 -22.26
CA GLY A 12 -3.30 -7.70 -21.74
C GLY A 12 -3.83 -7.57 -20.31
N ASP A 13 -4.84 -8.35 -19.93
CA ASP A 13 -5.41 -8.32 -18.59
C ASP A 13 -4.51 -9.01 -17.55
N THR A 14 -3.81 -10.07 -17.96
CA THR A 14 -2.87 -10.82 -17.12
C THR A 14 -1.61 -9.99 -16.83
N GLU A 15 -1.02 -9.38 -17.86
CA GLU A 15 0.12 -8.46 -17.76
C GLU A 15 -0.22 -7.21 -16.93
N ARG A 16 -1.39 -6.62 -17.16
CA ARG A 16 -1.88 -5.47 -16.38
C ARG A 16 -2.11 -5.83 -14.91
N GLY A 17 -2.65 -7.02 -14.63
CA GLY A 17 -2.82 -7.53 -13.27
C GLY A 17 -1.50 -7.75 -12.52
N LYS A 18 -0.48 -8.29 -13.21
CA LYS A 18 0.88 -8.48 -12.68
C LYS A 18 1.53 -7.13 -12.37
N SER A 19 1.47 -6.17 -13.29
CA SER A 19 2.01 -4.81 -13.10
C SER A 19 1.39 -4.08 -11.89
N ILE A 20 0.07 -4.23 -11.67
CA ILE A 20 -0.60 -3.63 -10.50
C ILE A 20 -0.13 -4.29 -9.20
N SER A 21 0.07 -5.60 -9.18
CA SER A 21 0.60 -6.32 -8.01
C SER A 21 2.02 -5.86 -7.68
N GLU A 22 2.90 -5.75 -8.69
CA GLU A 22 4.27 -5.29 -8.54
C GLU A 22 4.34 -3.86 -7.98
N LYS A 23 3.48 -2.94 -8.46
CA LYS A 23 3.39 -1.58 -7.91
C LYS A 23 3.00 -1.60 -6.43
N ARG A 24 2.00 -2.41 -6.04
CA ARG A 24 1.56 -2.54 -4.63
C ARG A 24 2.67 -3.14 -3.76
N TRP A 25 3.37 -4.14 -4.26
CA TRP A 25 4.50 -4.79 -3.60
C TRP A 25 5.65 -3.81 -3.31
N THR A 26 6.06 -3.02 -4.30
CA THR A 26 7.11 -2.00 -4.14
C THR A 26 6.74 -0.94 -3.11
N ILE A 27 5.48 -0.49 -3.07
CA ILE A 27 5.00 0.48 -2.08
C ILE A 27 5.12 -0.10 -0.65
N MET A 28 4.72 -1.36 -0.47
CA MET A 28 4.86 -2.02 0.83
C MET A 28 6.32 -2.23 1.23
N ALA A 29 7.23 -2.42 0.27
CA ALA A 29 8.66 -2.59 0.54
C ALA A 29 9.26 -1.30 1.07
N ALA A 30 8.93 -0.19 0.41
CA ALA A 30 9.32 1.13 0.85
C ALA A 30 8.75 1.44 2.26
N LEU A 31 7.49 1.08 2.52
CA LEU A 31 6.86 1.31 3.82
C LEU A 31 7.50 0.47 4.93
N LEU A 32 7.74 -0.81 4.68
CA LEU A 32 8.44 -1.70 5.63
C LEU A 32 9.86 -1.18 5.91
N GLY A 33 10.61 -0.79 4.88
CA GLY A 33 11.94 -0.21 5.02
C GLY A 33 11.92 1.08 5.83
N THR A 34 10.92 1.93 5.60
CA THR A 34 10.72 3.18 6.37
C THR A 34 10.44 2.88 7.84
N ASN A 35 9.50 1.97 8.13
CA ASN A 35 9.19 1.57 9.51
C ASN A 35 10.43 1.01 10.23
N MET A 36 11.21 0.16 9.56
CA MET A 36 12.44 -0.40 10.12
C MET A 36 13.50 0.67 10.40
N ALA A 37 13.67 1.63 9.50
CA ALA A 37 14.59 2.75 9.70
C ALA A 37 14.19 3.58 10.92
N TYR A 38 12.90 3.93 11.07
CA TYR A 38 12.40 4.63 12.25
C TYR A 38 12.61 3.82 13.53
N LEU A 39 12.29 2.52 13.51
CA LEU A 39 12.51 1.66 14.67
C LEU A 39 13.97 1.59 15.10
N LEU A 40 14.89 1.54 14.14
CA LEU A 40 16.32 1.52 14.42
C LEU A 40 16.77 2.85 15.04
N PHE A 41 16.55 3.97 14.36
CA PHE A 41 17.07 5.26 14.79
C PHE A 41 16.34 5.82 16.01
N GLU A 42 15.01 5.79 16.00
CA GLU A 42 14.21 6.27 17.13
C GLU A 42 14.23 5.30 18.30
N GLY A 43 14.49 4.00 18.07
CA GLY A 43 14.75 3.03 19.12
C GLY A 43 16.03 3.34 19.90
N ILE A 44 17.14 3.61 19.19
CA ILE A 44 18.40 4.05 19.82
C ILE A 44 18.22 5.41 20.53
N ALA A 45 17.50 6.34 19.89
CA ALA A 45 17.18 7.61 20.51
C ALA A 45 16.32 7.43 21.77
N GLN A 46 15.39 6.46 21.79
CA GLN A 46 14.52 6.18 22.93
C GLN A 46 15.29 5.58 24.10
N GLU A 47 16.26 4.70 23.83
CA GLU A 47 17.14 4.14 24.85
C GLU A 47 18.00 5.22 25.53
N SER A 48 18.55 6.14 24.72
CA SER A 48 19.36 7.25 25.24
C SER A 48 18.55 8.35 25.93
N ASN A 49 17.37 8.68 25.40
CA ASN A 49 16.46 9.67 25.96
C ASN A 49 15.01 9.23 25.82
N PHE A 50 14.46 8.80 26.95
CA PHE A 50 13.11 8.28 27.01
C PHE A 50 12.05 9.37 26.80
N HIS A 51 11.18 9.16 25.81
CA HIS A 51 10.03 10.03 25.56
C HIS A 51 8.76 9.22 25.30
N ASN A 52 7.67 9.57 25.98
CA ASN A 52 6.42 8.78 25.94
C ASN A 52 5.81 8.70 24.53
N TRP A 53 5.72 9.81 23.81
CA TRP A 53 5.14 9.84 22.46
C TRP A 53 5.94 8.99 21.47
N ARG A 54 7.28 9.03 21.55
CA ARG A 54 8.16 8.21 20.71
C ARG A 54 7.97 6.72 20.99
N GLN A 55 7.83 6.31 22.25
CA GLN A 55 7.54 4.91 22.60
C GLN A 55 6.21 4.44 22.02
N ILE A 56 5.15 5.25 22.11
CA ILE A 56 3.84 4.90 21.55
C ILE A 56 3.95 4.71 20.03
N GLY A 57 4.66 5.62 19.35
CA GLY A 57 4.93 5.50 17.93
C GLY A 57 5.69 4.22 17.58
N LEU A 58 6.80 3.94 18.27
CA LEU A 58 7.59 2.71 18.10
C LEU A 58 6.76 1.45 18.34
N LEU A 59 5.87 1.44 19.34
CA LEU A 59 4.98 0.31 19.61
C LEU A 59 4.02 0.04 18.44
N ILE A 60 3.45 1.09 17.85
CA ILE A 60 2.59 0.97 16.66
C ILE A 60 3.39 0.39 15.48
N LEU A 61 4.63 0.86 15.27
CA LEU A 61 5.51 0.37 14.20
C LEU A 61 5.85 -1.12 14.39
N VAL A 62 6.29 -1.51 15.59
CA VAL A 62 6.58 -2.92 15.92
C VAL A 62 5.36 -3.81 15.71
N ALA A 63 4.19 -3.38 16.15
CA ALA A 63 2.96 -4.15 16.00
C ALA A 63 2.56 -4.37 14.53
N ALA A 64 2.89 -3.44 13.63
CA ALA A 64 2.54 -3.53 12.22
C ALA A 64 3.50 -4.40 11.37
N ILE A 65 4.77 -4.52 11.76
CA ILE A 65 5.78 -5.31 11.05
C ILE A 65 5.37 -6.76 10.75
N PRO A 66 4.85 -7.56 11.69
CA PRO A 66 4.50 -8.94 11.39
C PRO A 66 3.43 -9.03 10.29
N PHE A 67 2.50 -8.08 10.24
CA PHE A 67 1.49 -8.00 9.17
C PHE A 67 2.11 -7.62 7.83
N GLN A 68 3.09 -6.72 7.81
CA GLN A 68 3.86 -6.39 6.61
C GLN A 68 4.65 -7.61 6.10
N GLY A 69 5.30 -8.35 7.00
CA GLY A 69 6.02 -9.58 6.64
C GLY A 69 5.11 -10.66 6.05
N ILE A 70 3.93 -10.87 6.63
CA ILE A 70 2.93 -11.81 6.09
C ILE A 70 2.43 -11.36 4.72
N TYR A 71 2.17 -10.06 4.53
CA TYR A 71 1.82 -9.52 3.21
C TYR A 71 2.90 -9.84 2.17
N PHE A 72 4.17 -9.62 2.51
CA PHE A 72 5.31 -9.94 1.66
C PHE A 72 5.35 -11.41 1.28
N LEU A 73 5.15 -12.30 2.25
CA LEU A 73 5.16 -13.74 2.03
C LEU A 73 4.01 -14.17 1.11
N ILE A 74 2.81 -13.63 1.32
CA ILE A 74 1.63 -13.94 0.49
C ILE A 74 1.87 -13.48 -0.96
N GLU A 75 2.31 -12.24 -1.18
CA GLU A 75 2.54 -11.73 -2.53
C GLU A 75 3.68 -12.47 -3.23
N ALA A 76 4.77 -12.81 -2.52
CA ALA A 76 5.85 -13.63 -3.06
C ALA A 76 5.35 -15.04 -3.45
N TYR A 77 4.55 -15.67 -2.60
CA TYR A 77 3.96 -16.97 -2.89
C TYR A 77 3.00 -16.92 -4.09
N VAL A 78 2.13 -15.91 -4.15
CA VAL A 78 1.22 -15.71 -5.29
C VAL A 78 1.99 -15.44 -6.57
N TYR A 79 3.07 -14.65 -6.52
CA TYR A 79 3.91 -14.38 -7.68
C TYR A 79 4.56 -15.66 -8.22
N GLU A 80 5.21 -16.44 -7.35
CA GLU A 80 5.93 -17.66 -7.69
C GLU A 80 5.01 -18.77 -8.22
N TYR A 81 3.85 -18.96 -7.58
CA TYR A 81 2.94 -20.07 -7.87
C TYR A 81 1.70 -19.68 -8.68
N SER A 82 1.65 -18.47 -9.23
CA SER A 82 0.48 -17.91 -9.95
C SER A 82 -0.12 -18.82 -11.03
N GLN A 83 0.71 -19.60 -11.73
CA GLN A 83 0.29 -20.52 -12.80
C GLN A 83 -0.22 -21.88 -12.30
N ARG A 84 0.07 -22.25 -11.04
CA ARG A 84 -0.27 -23.56 -10.47
C ARG A 84 -1.31 -23.50 -9.36
N LEU A 85 -1.69 -22.30 -8.94
CA LEU A 85 -2.58 -22.10 -7.81
C LEU A 85 -4.04 -22.14 -8.23
N GLU A 86 -4.82 -22.96 -7.53
CA GLU A 86 -6.26 -23.04 -7.73
C GLU A 86 -6.92 -21.67 -7.44
N VAL A 87 -7.87 -21.27 -8.28
CA VAL A 87 -8.52 -19.95 -8.22
C VAL A 87 -9.12 -19.68 -6.83
N HIS A 88 -9.65 -20.71 -6.16
CA HIS A 88 -10.22 -20.60 -4.82
C HIS A 88 -9.17 -20.25 -3.75
N ALA A 89 -7.97 -20.85 -3.82
CA ALA A 89 -6.86 -20.54 -2.90
C ALA A 89 -6.34 -19.12 -3.12
N LEU A 90 -6.24 -18.65 -4.37
CA LEU A 90 -5.84 -17.28 -4.70
C LEU A 90 -6.77 -16.22 -4.09
N VAL A 91 -8.09 -16.47 -4.10
CA VAL A 91 -9.08 -15.55 -3.51
C VAL A 91 -8.88 -15.42 -2.00
N ILE A 92 -8.66 -16.53 -1.30
CA ILE A 92 -8.42 -16.54 0.15
C ILE A 92 -7.13 -15.78 0.48
N LEU A 93 -6.03 -16.08 -0.24
CA LEU A 93 -4.73 -15.42 -0.08
C LEU A 93 -4.82 -13.91 -0.35
N LYS A 94 -5.47 -13.50 -1.45
CA LYS A 94 -5.68 -12.07 -1.75
C LYS A 94 -6.50 -11.37 -0.67
N ARG A 95 -7.55 -12.02 -0.16
CA ARG A 95 -8.37 -11.43 0.92
C ARG A 95 -7.52 -11.20 2.17
N LEU A 96 -6.69 -12.16 2.55
CA LEU A 96 -5.76 -12.02 3.67
C LEU A 96 -4.71 -10.92 3.42
N SER A 97 -4.13 -10.87 2.22
CA SER A 97 -3.20 -9.81 1.79
C SER A 97 -3.82 -8.41 1.94
N ILE A 98 -5.08 -8.22 1.55
CA ILE A 98 -5.78 -6.93 1.71
C ILE A 98 -5.90 -6.53 3.19
N PHE A 99 -6.22 -7.45 4.10
CA PHE A 99 -6.27 -7.16 5.53
C PHE A 99 -4.90 -6.75 6.08
N CYS A 100 -3.85 -7.49 5.72
CA CYS A 100 -2.48 -7.16 6.11
C CYS A 100 -2.06 -5.78 5.55
N GLN A 101 -2.46 -5.47 4.32
CA GLN A 101 -2.19 -4.18 3.69
C GLN A 101 -2.85 -3.01 4.44
N ILE A 102 -4.10 -3.16 4.89
CA ILE A 102 -4.79 -2.11 5.65
C ILE A 102 -4.05 -1.84 6.97
N ILE A 103 -3.71 -2.90 7.72
CA ILE A 103 -2.97 -2.77 8.99
C ILE A 103 -1.61 -2.13 8.74
N SER A 104 -0.94 -2.51 7.66
CA SER A 104 0.34 -1.93 7.25
C SER A 104 0.22 -0.43 6.99
N TYR A 105 -0.81 0.05 6.31
CA TYR A 105 -1.00 1.49 6.08
C TYR A 105 -1.34 2.28 7.34
N VAL A 106 -2.03 1.66 8.30
CA VAL A 106 -2.27 2.28 9.62
C VAL A 106 -0.96 2.55 10.37
N SER A 107 0.13 1.83 10.07
CA SER A 107 1.44 2.07 10.69
C SER A 107 1.99 3.48 10.44
N MET A 108 1.57 4.17 9.36
CA MET A 108 1.99 5.55 9.11
C MET A 108 1.56 6.52 10.22
N ILE A 109 0.50 6.19 10.96
CA ILE A 109 0.09 6.96 12.14
C ILE A 109 1.21 6.93 13.18
N GLY A 110 1.90 5.79 13.37
CA GLY A 110 3.01 5.69 14.30
C GLY A 110 4.18 6.61 13.94
N ILE A 111 4.47 6.80 12.65
CA ILE A 111 5.46 7.78 12.18
C ILE A 111 5.01 9.21 12.54
N GLY A 112 3.73 9.54 12.32
CA GLY A 112 3.17 10.83 12.72
C GLY A 112 3.25 11.08 14.22
N VAL A 113 3.03 10.05 15.04
CA VAL A 113 3.16 10.11 16.51
C VAL A 113 4.61 10.34 16.93
N ILE A 114 5.58 9.70 16.26
CA ILE A 114 7.02 9.95 16.49
C ILE A 114 7.35 11.41 16.20
N PHE A 115 6.87 11.98 15.09
CA PHE A 115 7.10 13.40 14.77
C PHE A 115 6.52 14.36 15.81
N TYR A 116 5.46 13.97 16.50
CA TYR A 116 4.91 14.74 17.61
C TYR A 116 5.87 14.85 18.80
N SER A 117 6.77 13.87 18.97
CA SER A 117 7.83 13.92 19.98
C SER A 117 8.88 15.01 19.72
N TYR A 118 9.06 15.43 18.46
CA TYR A 118 10.02 16.48 18.09
C TYR A 118 9.40 17.86 18.29
N HIS A 119 8.31 18.13 17.58
CA HIS A 119 7.57 19.37 17.70
C HIS A 119 6.13 19.16 17.21
N TRP A 120 5.16 19.65 17.97
CA TRP A 120 3.74 19.45 17.71
C TRP A 120 3.31 19.92 16.30
N ILE A 121 3.90 21.02 15.80
CA ILE A 121 3.63 21.55 14.44
C ILE A 121 4.07 20.58 13.34
N ILE A 122 5.20 19.88 13.53
CA ILE A 122 5.72 18.95 12.51
C ILE A 122 4.77 17.77 12.38
N GLY A 123 4.37 17.18 13.51
CA GLY A 123 3.38 16.10 13.54
C GLY A 123 2.04 16.52 12.94
N ALA A 124 1.54 17.71 13.30
CA ALA A 124 0.28 18.23 12.78
C ALA A 124 0.33 18.49 11.25
N THR A 125 1.43 19.04 10.74
CA THR A 125 1.62 19.30 9.31
C THR A 125 1.70 18.00 8.52
N PHE A 126 2.36 16.98 9.05
CA PHE A 126 2.42 15.66 8.44
C PHE A 126 1.02 15.01 8.35
N LEU A 127 0.25 15.02 9.44
CA LEU A 127 -1.10 14.47 9.44
C LEU A 127 -2.05 15.25 8.51
N LEU A 128 -1.97 16.58 8.52
CA LEU A 128 -2.79 17.43 7.65
C LEU A 128 -2.47 17.21 6.17
N SER A 129 -1.18 17.17 5.81
CA SER A 129 -0.76 16.91 4.43
C SER A 129 -1.14 15.50 3.97
N GLY A 130 -1.01 14.48 4.84
CA GLY A 130 -1.47 13.13 4.57
C GLY A 130 -2.99 13.06 4.33
N LEU A 131 -3.78 13.76 5.15
CA LEU A 131 -5.24 13.82 4.97
C LEU A 131 -5.62 14.49 3.64
N ILE A 132 -4.98 15.62 3.30
CA ILE A 132 -5.19 16.32 2.03
C ILE A 132 -4.84 15.40 0.86
N ALA A 133 -3.72 14.69 0.92
CA ALA A 133 -3.31 13.76 -0.12
C ALA A 133 -4.34 12.63 -0.32
N VAL A 134 -4.86 12.05 0.76
CA VAL A 134 -5.93 11.03 0.68
C VAL A 134 -7.18 11.60 0.03
N VAL A 135 -7.60 12.82 0.40
CA VAL A 135 -8.76 13.49 -0.22
C VAL A 135 -8.52 13.71 -1.71
N MET A 136 -7.35 14.22 -2.12
CA MET A 136 -7.01 14.41 -3.52
C MET A 136 -7.07 13.11 -4.32
N VAL A 137 -6.51 12.02 -3.79
CA VAL A 137 -6.58 10.71 -4.44
C VAL A 137 -8.03 10.26 -4.59
N ARG A 138 -8.87 10.44 -3.57
CA ARG A 138 -10.29 10.08 -3.65
C ARG A 138 -11.03 10.91 -4.71
N LEU A 139 -10.76 12.22 -4.79
CA LEU A 139 -11.34 13.10 -5.80
C LEU A 139 -10.86 12.76 -7.22
N ALA A 140 -9.59 12.38 -7.39
CA ALA A 140 -9.08 11.94 -8.68
C ALA A 140 -9.74 10.62 -9.11
N MET A 141 -9.88 9.66 -8.18
CA MET A 141 -10.52 8.37 -8.47
C MET A 141 -12.02 8.52 -8.77
N SER A 142 -12.73 9.45 -8.14
CA SER A 142 -14.13 9.72 -8.46
C SER A 142 -14.26 10.33 -9.86
N GLN A 143 -13.41 11.29 -10.24
CA GLN A 143 -13.39 11.88 -11.59
C GLN A 143 -13.09 10.83 -12.67
N VAL A 144 -12.14 9.93 -12.41
CA VAL A 144 -11.83 8.83 -13.34
C VAL A 144 -13.02 7.88 -13.50
N SER A 145 -13.73 7.59 -12.41
CA SER A 145 -14.93 6.73 -12.44
C SER A 145 -16.06 7.36 -13.26
N GLU A 146 -16.27 8.67 -13.14
CA GLU A 146 -17.24 9.43 -13.94
C GLU A 146 -16.86 9.46 -15.43
N CYS A 147 -15.58 9.70 -15.73
CA CYS A 147 -15.07 9.73 -17.11
C CYS A 147 -15.22 8.36 -17.81
N ILE A 148 -14.89 7.25 -17.12
CA ILE A 148 -15.08 5.89 -17.65
C ILE A 148 -16.57 5.59 -17.90
N GLN A 149 -17.47 6.12 -17.06
CA GLN A 149 -18.90 5.94 -17.24
C GLN A 149 -19.43 6.74 -18.43
N GLN A 150 -18.88 7.92 -18.71
CA GLN A 150 -19.23 8.74 -19.86
C GLN A 150 -18.77 8.12 -21.19
N GLU A 151 -17.56 7.56 -21.25
CA GLU A 151 -17.04 6.84 -22.43
C GLU A 151 -17.86 5.57 -22.76
N ARG A 152 -18.48 4.94 -21.76
CA ARG A 152 -19.39 3.80 -21.98
C ARG A 152 -20.75 4.22 -22.59
N ILE A 153 -21.19 5.45 -22.37
CA ILE A 153 -22.53 5.94 -22.77
C ILE A 153 -22.51 6.52 -24.20
N GLU A 154 -21.37 7.01 -24.68
CA GLU A 154 -21.23 7.65 -25.99
C GLU A 154 -20.30 6.83 -26.90
N PRO A 155 -20.82 5.93 -27.77
CA PRO A 155 -19.96 5.20 -28.70
C PRO A 155 -19.36 6.17 -29.73
N PRO A 156 -18.08 5.98 -30.11
CA PRO A 156 -17.47 6.79 -31.17
C PRO A 156 -18.24 6.58 -32.48
N LEU A 157 -18.68 7.70 -33.07
CA LEU A 157 -19.49 7.80 -34.28
C LEU A 157 -18.68 7.44 -35.53
#